data_AF-N6ZBD9-F1
#
_entry.id   AF-N6ZBD9-F1
#
_cell.length_a   1.000
_cell.length_b   1.000
_cell.length_c   1.000
_cell.angle_alpha   90.00
_cell.angle_beta   90.00
_cell.angle_gamma   90.00
#
_symmetry.space_group_name_H-M   'P 1'
#
loop_
_entity.id
_entity.type
_entity.pdbx_description
1 polymer ?
#
loop_
_entity_poly.entity_id
_entity_poly.type
_entity_poly.pdbx_seq_one_letter_code
_entity_poly.pdbx_strand_id
1 'polypeptide(L)'
;MEQWQAFGVTLACEVPAMLLARRHAPARVALGAIGINGLTHPAAWTVAMLLAPAQYRVGLWVIEGIVVLLEAAWYRGWLGVGGLRALGWALWANAASLGLGWWLW
;
A
#
# COMPACT_ATOMS: atom_id res chain seq x y z
N MET A 1 10.45 -7.72 12.70
CA MET A 1 10.74 -7.01 11.44
C MET A 1 10.74 -5.52 11.74
N GLU A 2 11.80 -4.81 11.36
CA GLU A 2 11.94 -3.35 11.50
C GLU A 2 11.07 -2.60 10.49
N GLN A 3 10.78 -1.32 10.75
CA GLN A 3 9.88 -0.52 9.88
C GLN A 3 10.34 -0.45 8.43
N TRP A 4 11.64 -0.24 8.24
CA TRP A 4 12.25 -0.10 6.93
C TRP A 4 12.21 -1.42 6.14
N GLN A 5 12.21 -2.57 6.84
CA GLN A 5 12.07 -3.88 6.23
C GLN A 5 10.64 -4.08 5.73
N ALA A 6 9.64 -3.74 6.56
CA ALA A 6 8.24 -3.80 6.17
C ALA A 6 7.96 -2.91 4.94
N PHE A 7 8.47 -1.68 4.97
CA PHE A 7 8.37 -0.76 3.84
C PHE A 7 9.08 -1.29 2.57
N GLY A 8 10.26 -1.90 2.72
CA GLY A 8 10.96 -2.55 1.62
C GLY A 8 10.15 -3.68 0.99
N VAL A 9 9.51 -4.52 1.81
CA VAL A 9 8.61 -5.59 1.35
C VAL A 9 7.42 -5.02 0.60
N THR A 10 6.78 -3.98 1.14
CA THR A 10 5.70 -3.26 0.46
C THR A 10 6.13 -2.79 -0.92
N LEU A 11 7.23 -2.03 -1.03
CA LEU A 11 7.70 -1.53 -2.32
C LEU A 11 8.03 -2.66 -3.30
N ALA A 12 8.62 -3.76 -2.81
CA ALA A 12 8.92 -4.94 -3.62
C ALA A 12 7.66 -5.65 -4.15
N CYS A 13 6.50 -5.48 -3.51
CA CYS A 13 5.22 -6.02 -3.97
C CYS A 13 4.49 -5.03 -4.88
N GLU A 14 4.36 -3.79 -4.41
CA GLU A 14 3.49 -2.78 -5.01
C GLU A 14 4.05 -2.24 -6.32
N VAL A 15 5.36 -1.99 -6.40
CA VAL A 15 5.98 -1.43 -7.60
C VAL A 15 5.84 -2.39 -8.79
N PRO A 16 6.17 -3.70 -8.66
CA PRO A 16 5.90 -4.66 -9.73
C PRO A 16 4.41 -4.79 -10.07
N ALA A 17 3.52 -4.80 -9.07
CA ALA A 17 2.08 -4.84 -9.29
C ALA A 17 1.61 -3.67 -10.17
N MET A 18 2.07 -2.46 -9.87
CA MET A 18 1.70 -1.27 -10.64
C MET A 18 2.31 -1.28 -12.04
N LEU A 19 3.55 -1.76 -12.20
CA LEU A 19 4.18 -1.92 -13.51
C LEU A 19 3.43 -2.94 -14.38
N LEU A 20 2.87 -4.00 -13.77
CA LEU A 20 1.99 -4.95 -14.45
C LEU A 20 0.64 -4.32 -14.81
N ALA A 21 0.07 -3.52 -13.91
CA ALA A 21 -1.18 -2.79 -14.12
C ALA A 21 -1.10 -1.78 -15.27
N ARG A 22 0.06 -1.11 -15.41
CA ARG A 22 0.31 -0.13 -16.47
C ARG A 22 1.77 -0.13 -16.89
N ARG A 23 2.02 -0.69 -18.08
CA ARG A 23 3.37 -0.87 -18.64
C ARG A 23 3.93 0.39 -19.32
N HIS A 24 3.09 1.35 -19.65
CA HIS A 24 3.51 2.61 -20.29
C HIS A 24 4.11 3.56 -19.26
N ALA A 25 5.26 4.17 -19.59
CA ALA A 25 6.02 5.08 -18.72
C ALA A 25 6.39 4.45 -17.35
N PRO A 26 7.19 3.35 -17.34
CA PRO A 26 7.46 2.56 -16.13
C PRO A 26 8.10 3.38 -15.01
N ALA A 27 8.98 4.32 -15.34
CA ALA A 27 9.60 5.21 -14.35
C ALA A 27 8.54 6.07 -13.63
N ARG A 28 7.56 6.61 -14.37
CA ARG A 28 6.43 7.32 -13.76
C ARG A 28 5.65 6.35 -12.88
N VAL A 29 5.22 5.21 -13.40
CA VAL A 29 4.44 4.23 -12.61
C VAL A 29 5.14 3.83 -11.31
N ALA A 30 6.44 3.56 -11.35
CA ALA A 30 7.24 3.27 -10.17
C ALA A 30 7.31 4.44 -9.19
N LEU A 31 7.55 5.67 -9.66
CA LEU A 31 7.54 6.87 -8.82
C LEU A 31 6.17 7.12 -8.19
N GLY A 32 5.09 6.85 -8.92
CA GLY A 32 3.73 6.95 -8.41
C GLY A 32 3.47 5.97 -7.27
N ALA A 33 3.88 4.71 -7.44
CA ALA A 33 3.77 3.67 -6.41
C ALA A 33 4.64 3.98 -5.19
N ILE A 34 5.91 4.34 -5.38
CA ILE A 34 6.82 4.73 -4.29
C ILE A 34 6.27 5.95 -3.56
N GLY A 35 5.75 6.93 -4.29
CA GLY A 35 5.22 8.17 -3.73
C GLY A 35 4.04 7.93 -2.79
N ILE A 36 3.03 7.18 -3.23
CA ILE A 36 1.86 6.92 -2.37
C ILE A 36 2.23 6.05 -1.17
N ASN A 37 3.03 4.99 -1.36
CA ASN A 37 3.47 4.11 -0.28
C ASN A 37 4.32 4.86 0.75
N GLY A 38 5.21 5.75 0.28
CA GLY A 38 6.03 6.60 1.13
C GLY A 38 5.23 7.61 1.95
N LEU A 39 3.96 7.85 1.60
CA LEU A 39 3.04 8.69 2.38
C LEU A 39 2.13 7.84 3.27
N THR A 40 1.51 6.79 2.72
CA THR A 40 0.52 5.98 3.42
C THR A 40 1.13 5.17 4.55
N HIS A 41 2.28 4.54 4.35
CA HIS A 41 2.87 3.63 5.34
C HIS A 41 3.41 4.35 6.59
N PRO A 42 4.19 5.46 6.47
CA PRO A 42 4.59 6.24 7.64
C PRO A 42 3.40 6.87 8.38
N ALA A 43 2.38 7.32 7.64
CA ALA A 43 1.16 7.87 8.24
C ALA A 43 0.36 6.79 8.99
N ALA A 44 0.13 5.64 8.36
CA ALA A 44 -0.54 4.48 8.95
C ALA A 44 0.16 4.03 10.23
N TRP A 45 1.48 3.94 10.21
CA TRP A 45 2.29 3.66 11.39
C TRP A 45 2.00 4.67 12.50
N THR A 46 2.15 5.95 12.19
CA THR A 46 2.00 7.04 13.16
C THR A 46 0.63 6.97 13.82
N VAL A 47 -0.42 6.73 13.05
CA VAL A 47 -1.78 6.57 13.56
C VAL A 47 -1.92 5.29 14.41
N ALA A 48 -1.34 4.17 13.98
CA ALA A 48 -1.39 2.92 14.73
C ALA A 48 -0.72 3.03 16.12
N MET A 49 0.36 3.82 16.25
CA MET A 49 1.01 4.10 17.53
C MET A 49 0.14 4.90 18.50
N LEU A 50 -0.88 5.61 18.01
CA LEU A 50 -1.81 6.38 18.85
C LEU A 50 -2.99 5.53 19.35
N LEU A 51 -3.14 4.29 18.88
CA LEU A 51 -4.25 3.43 19.28
C LEU A 51 -4.02 2.83 20.68
N ALA A 52 -5.07 2.87 21.51
CA ALA A 52 -5.07 2.12 22.75
C ALA A 52 -5.11 0.60 22.46
N PRO A 53 -4.58 -0.26 23.36
CA PRO A 53 -4.58 -1.70 23.16
C PRO A 53 -5.95 -2.30 22.83
N ALA A 54 -7.02 -1.80 23.48
CA ALA A 54 -8.39 -2.24 23.25
C ALA A 54 -8.91 -1.87 21.84
N GLN A 55 -8.35 -0.84 21.21
CA GLN A 55 -8.73 -0.35 19.88
C GLN A 55 -7.86 -0.96 18.78
N TYR A 56 -6.69 -1.50 19.13
CA TYR A 56 -5.65 -1.86 18.17
C TYR A 56 -6.15 -2.79 17.06
N ARG A 57 -6.89 -3.86 17.42
CA ARG A 57 -7.36 -4.85 16.42
C ARG A 57 -8.32 -4.25 15.39
N VAL A 58 -9.29 -3.46 15.83
CA VAL A 58 -10.28 -2.84 14.91
C VAL A 58 -9.66 -1.65 14.19
N GLY A 59 -8.90 -0.83 14.92
CA GLY A 59 -8.25 0.36 14.39
C GLY A 59 -7.24 0.02 13.30
N LEU A 60 -6.49 -1.08 13.43
CA LEU A 60 -5.56 -1.52 12.40
C LEU A 60 -6.29 -1.81 11.08
N TRP A 61 -7.40 -2.57 11.10
CA TRP A 61 -8.18 -2.84 9.89
C TRP A 61 -8.79 -1.58 9.26
N VAL A 62 -9.19 -0.61 10.09
CA VAL A 62 -9.69 0.69 9.59
C VAL A 62 -8.58 1.47 8.90
N ILE A 63 -7.37 1.51 9.50
CA ILE A 63 -6.20 2.16 8.90
C ILE A 63 -5.86 1.51 7.56
N GLU A 64 -5.73 0.18 7.51
CA GLU A 64 -5.45 -0.57 6.28
C GLU A 64 -6.51 -0.32 5.20
N GLY A 65 -7.79 -0.31 5.58
CA GLY A 65 -8.88 0.01 4.66
C GLY A 65 -8.76 1.42 4.07
N ILE A 66 -8.38 2.40 4.88
CA ILE A 66 -8.14 3.78 4.41
C ILE A 66 -6.92 3.85 3.47
N VAL A 67 -5.83 3.17 3.82
CA VAL A 67 -4.61 3.08 2.99
C VAL A 67 -4.95 2.55 1.60
N VAL A 68 -5.63 1.40 1.53
CA VAL A 68 -6.06 0.79 0.27
C VAL A 68 -6.92 1.74 -0.56
N LEU A 69 -7.85 2.48 0.07
CA LEU A 69 -8.71 3.44 -0.64
C LEU A 69 -7.92 4.64 -1.19
N LEU A 70 -6.97 5.17 -0.41
CA LEU A 70 -6.10 6.26 -0.84
C LEU A 70 -5.20 5.83 -2.00
N GLU A 71 -4.63 4.64 -1.91
CA GLU A 71 -3.81 4.05 -2.98
C GLU A 71 -4.62 3.78 -4.23
N ALA A 72 -5.83 3.22 -4.11
CA ALA A 72 -6.73 3.05 -5.25
C ALA A 72 -7.08 4.38 -5.91
N ALA A 73 -7.35 5.43 -5.12
CA ALA A 73 -7.63 6.77 -5.65
C ALA A 73 -6.40 7.36 -6.35
N TRP A 74 -5.21 7.19 -5.77
CA TRP A 74 -3.95 7.61 -6.35
C TRP A 74 -3.67 6.88 -7.67
N TYR A 75 -3.78 5.55 -7.71
CA TYR A 75 -3.61 4.74 -8.90
C TYR A 75 -4.62 5.12 -9.98
N ARG A 76 -5.89 5.40 -9.63
CA ARG A 76 -6.86 5.93 -10.58
C ARG A 76 -6.39 7.26 -11.18
N GLY A 77 -5.95 8.21 -10.36
CA GLY A 77 -5.52 9.54 -10.81
C GLY A 77 -4.23 9.54 -11.62
N TRP A 78 -3.22 8.82 -11.15
CA TRP A 78 -1.89 8.77 -11.77
C TRP A 78 -1.80 7.82 -12.96
N LEU A 79 -2.39 6.63 -12.81
CA LEU A 79 -2.31 5.56 -13.80
C LEU A 79 -3.55 5.52 -14.68
N GLY A 80 -4.55 6.38 -14.50
CA GLY A 80 -5.72 6.46 -15.38
C GLY A 80 -6.46 5.13 -15.58
N VAL A 81 -6.36 4.20 -14.62
CA VAL A 81 -7.07 2.91 -14.64
C VAL A 81 -8.46 3.08 -14.05
N GLY A 82 -9.42 2.29 -14.53
CA GLY A 82 -10.79 2.32 -14.00
C GLY A 82 -10.83 2.02 -12.50
N GLY A 83 -11.78 2.63 -11.77
CA GLY A 83 -11.80 2.62 -10.30
C GLY A 83 -11.76 1.21 -9.68
N LEU A 84 -12.56 0.27 -10.20
CA LEU A 84 -12.56 -1.12 -9.71
C LEU A 84 -11.23 -1.83 -9.94
N ARG A 85 -10.57 -1.55 -11.07
CA ARG A 85 -9.25 -2.13 -11.37
C ARG A 85 -8.18 -1.52 -10.46
N ALA A 86 -8.24 -0.21 -10.21
CA ALA A 86 -7.34 0.45 -9.27
C ALA A 86 -7.48 -0.12 -7.85
N LEU A 87 -8.72 -0.33 -7.39
CA LEU A 87 -9.01 -0.95 -6.11
C LEU A 87 -8.50 -2.40 -6.05
N GLY A 88 -8.74 -3.19 -7.09
CA GLY A 88 -8.24 -4.57 -7.17
C GLY A 88 -6.71 -4.65 -7.07
N TRP A 89 -6.01 -3.72 -7.72
CA TRP A 89 -4.56 -3.63 -7.64
C TRP A 89 -4.05 -3.20 -6.27
N ALA A 90 -4.69 -2.20 -5.64
CA ALA A 90 -4.34 -1.77 -4.28
C ALA A 90 -4.58 -2.91 -3.27
N LEU A 91 -5.72 -3.58 -3.34
CA LEU A 91 -6.04 -4.74 -2.50
C LEU A 91 -5.02 -5.87 -2.67
N TRP A 92 -4.69 -6.23 -3.91
CA TRP A 92 -3.72 -7.29 -4.18
C TRP A 92 -2.34 -6.94 -3.63
N ALA A 93 -1.89 -5.69 -3.84
CA ALA A 93 -0.58 -5.23 -3.43
C ALA A 93 -0.42 -5.21 -1.90
N ASN A 94 -1.43 -4.69 -1.19
CA ASN A 94 -1.46 -4.68 0.28
C ASN A 94 -1.61 -6.10 0.87
N ALA A 95 -2.43 -6.96 0.26
CA ALA A 95 -2.56 -8.35 0.72
C ALA A 95 -1.24 -9.14 0.51
N ALA A 96 -0.56 -8.92 -0.62
CA ALA A 96 0.71 -9.54 -0.92
C ALA A 96 1.81 -9.04 0.03
N SER A 97 1.89 -7.73 0.29
CA SER A 97 2.88 -7.16 1.22
C SER A 97 2.65 -7.63 2.65
N LEU A 98 1.38 -7.65 3.12
CA LEU A 98 1.02 -8.18 4.44
C LEU A 98 1.37 -9.68 4.56
N GLY A 99 1.00 -10.48 3.56
CA GLY A 99 1.28 -11.92 3.56
C GLY A 99 2.77 -12.24 3.55
N LEU A 100 3.56 -11.52 2.75
CA LEU A 100 5.01 -11.64 2.75
C LEU A 100 5.64 -11.13 4.03
N GLY A 101 5.14 -10.02 4.57
CA GLY A 101 5.58 -9.48 5.86
C GLY A 101 5.36 -10.47 7.00
N TRP A 102 4.22 -11.17 7.02
CA TRP A 102 3.95 -12.25 7.98
C TRP A 102 4.82 -13.47 7.79
N TRP A 103 5.11 -13.85 6.55
CA TRP A 103 5.97 -15.01 6.29
C TRP A 103 7.43 -14.76 6.70
N LEU A 104 7.88 -13.50 6.65
CA LEU A 104 9.23 -13.08 7.01
C LEU A 104 9.41 -12.73 8.50
N TRP A 105 8.32 -12.67 9.27
CA TRP A 105 8.32 -12.34 10.69
C TRP A 105 8.45 -13.58 11.58
#